data_AF-A0A971X4I4-F1
#
_entry.id   AF-A0A971X4I4-F1
#
_cell.length_a   1.000
_cell.length_b   1.000
_cell.length_c   1.000
_cell.angle_alpha   90.00
_cell.angle_beta   90.00
_cell.angle_gamma   90.00
#
_symmetry.space_group_name_H-M   'P 1'
#
loop_
_entity.id
_entity.type
_entity.pdbx_description
1 polymer ?
#
loop_
_entity_poly.entity_id
_entity_poly.type
_entity_poly.pdbx_seq_one_letter_code
_entity_poly.pdbx_strand_id
1 'polypeptide(L)'
;MQTLRITSRSGRPLTARNVTIWLINYYSITRGNELSMYWGLPYWVDNYEAIRGWVEQLMQQPRPAGRTLGDVRRMFEERLPI
;
A
#
# COMPACT_ATOMS: atom_id res chain seq x y z
N MET A 1 -8.64 5.86 -20.28
CA MET A 1 -7.83 5.14 -19.27
C MET A 1 -8.76 4.74 -18.12
N GLN A 2 -9.02 3.44 -17.93
CA GLN A 2 -9.86 2.97 -16.82
C GLN A 2 -9.03 2.93 -15.53
N THR A 3 -9.40 3.73 -14.53
CA THR A 3 -8.82 3.67 -13.19
C THR A 3 -9.29 2.38 -12.52
N LEU A 4 -8.42 1.37 -12.45
CA LEU A 4 -8.70 0.11 -11.78
C LEU A 4 -8.66 0.33 -10.26
N ARG A 5 -9.67 -0.20 -9.56
CA ARG A 5 -9.95 0.14 -8.16
C ARG A 5 -9.63 -1.04 -7.25
N ILE A 6 -8.95 -0.78 -6.12
CA ILE A 6 -8.89 -1.74 -5.02
C ILE A 6 -10.24 -1.72 -4.33
N THR A 7 -10.85 -2.89 -4.07
CA THR A 7 -12.17 -2.96 -3.43
C THR A 7 -12.09 -3.56 -2.04
N SER A 8 -12.94 -3.04 -1.14
CA SER A 8 -13.21 -3.65 0.16
C SER A 8 -14.14 -4.87 0.00
N ARG A 9 -14.32 -5.64 1.09
CA ARG A 9 -15.30 -6.74 1.15
C ARG A 9 -16.74 -6.29 0.84
N SER A 10 -17.05 -5.00 1.01
CA SER A 10 -18.34 -4.38 0.68
C SER A 10 -18.43 -3.88 -0.77
N GLY A 11 -17.44 -4.16 -1.62
CA GLY A 11 -17.42 -3.77 -3.03
C GLY A 11 -17.13 -2.29 -3.27
N ARG A 12 -16.89 -1.50 -2.22
CA ARG A 12 -16.56 -0.08 -2.35
C ARG A 12 -15.12 0.09 -2.80
N PRO A 13 -14.86 0.97 -3.77
CA PRO A 13 -13.50 1.31 -4.16
C PRO A 13 -12.80 2.07 -3.03
N LEU A 14 -11.58 1.65 -2.73
CA LEU A 14 -10.71 2.24 -1.74
C LEU A 14 -9.73 3.18 -2.41
N THR A 15 -9.47 4.31 -1.76
CA THR A 15 -8.40 5.23 -2.16
C THR A 15 -7.05 4.71 -1.68
N ALA A 16 -5.95 5.19 -2.30
CA ALA A 16 -4.61 4.85 -1.85
C ALA A 16 -4.42 5.15 -0.37
N ARG A 17 -4.89 6.34 0.08
CA ARG A 17 -4.93 6.73 1.49
C ARG A 17 -5.65 5.70 2.37
N ASN A 18 -6.82 5.20 1.98
CA ASN A 18 -7.54 4.20 2.79
C ASN A 18 -6.75 2.90 2.93
N VAL A 19 -6.14 2.45 1.84
CA VAL A 19 -5.33 1.22 1.83
C VAL A 19 -4.05 1.40 2.65
N THR A 20 -3.37 2.55 2.55
CA THR A 20 -2.19 2.89 3.36
C THR A 20 -2.50 2.86 4.84
N ILE A 21 -3.55 3.56 5.28
CA ILE A 21 -3.96 3.58 6.70
C ILE A 21 -4.29 2.16 7.18
N TRP A 22 -4.97 1.39 6.34
CA TRP A 22 -5.29 0.00 6.67
C TRP A 22 -4.03 -0.86 6.85
N LEU A 23 -3.04 -0.76 5.95
CA LEU A 23 -1.77 -1.50 6.06
C LEU A 23 -0.98 -1.11 7.32
N ILE A 24 -0.87 0.19 7.61
CA ILE A 24 -0.20 0.69 8.81
C ILE A 24 -0.84 0.11 10.07
N ASN A 25 -2.17 0.15 10.15
CA ASN A 25 -2.88 -0.40 11.30
C ASN A 25 -2.77 -1.93 11.37
N TYR A 26 -2.82 -2.62 10.23
CA TYR A 26 -2.77 -4.08 10.18
C TYR A 26 -1.43 -4.63 10.66
N TYR A 27 -0.33 -3.99 10.28
CA TYR A 27 1.04 -4.40 10.66
C TYR A 27 1.60 -3.64 11.86
N SER A 28 0.80 -2.79 12.51
CA SER A 28 1.24 -1.93 13.62
C SER A 28 2.52 -1.12 13.29
N ILE A 29 2.60 -0.60 12.06
CA ILE A 29 3.79 0.14 11.60
C ILE A 29 3.88 1.45 12.36
N THR A 30 5.01 1.67 13.02
CA THR A 30 5.26 2.88 13.81
C THR A 30 5.47 4.09 12.92
N ARG A 31 5.25 5.27 13.50
CA ARG A 31 5.74 6.52 12.90
C ARG A 31 7.26 6.50 12.92
N GLY A 32 7.87 6.86 11.81
CA GLY A 32 9.31 6.78 11.59
C GLY A 32 9.61 6.73 10.10
N ASN A 33 10.85 6.38 9.74
CA ASN A 33 11.34 6.30 8.37
C ASN A 33 12.07 4.97 8.08
N GLU A 34 11.95 3.99 8.98
CA GLU A 34 12.67 2.73 8.93
C GLU A 34 12.31 1.93 7.68
N LEU A 35 11.02 1.92 7.31
CA LEU A 35 10.54 1.24 6.12
C LEU A 35 11.02 1.96 4.86
N SER A 36 11.04 3.29 4.87
CA SER A 36 11.60 4.09 3.78
C SER A 36 13.08 3.78 3.56
N MET A 37 13.87 3.73 4.65
CA MET A 37 15.28 3.36 4.59
C MET A 37 15.47 1.94 4.06
N TYR A 38 14.69 0.98 4.54
CA TYR A 38 14.71 -0.40 4.05
C TYR A 38 14.38 -0.49 2.55
N TRP A 39 13.48 0.36 2.05
CA TRP A 39 13.11 0.44 0.64
C TRP A 39 14.06 1.28 -0.23
N GLY A 40 15.14 1.81 0.34
CA GLY A 40 16.10 2.66 -0.38
C GLY A 40 15.55 4.04 -0.75
N LEU A 41 14.50 4.50 -0.07
CA LEU A 41 13.95 5.84 -0.23
C LEU A 41 14.75 6.86 0.62
N PRO A 42 14.69 8.15 0.27
CA PRO A 42 15.35 9.18 1.07
C PRO A 42 14.91 9.16 2.55
N TYR A 43 15.84 9.45 3.45
CA TYR A 43 15.62 9.35 4.91
C TYR A 43 14.52 10.27 5.44
N TRP A 44 14.18 11.35 4.72
CA TRP A 44 13.10 12.27 5.12
C TRP A 44 11.71 11.77 4.73
N VAL A 45 11.61 10.69 3.96
CA VAL A 45 10.33 10.05 3.64
C VAL A 45 9.91 9.22 4.84
N ASP A 46 8.76 9.51 5.42
CA ASP A 46 8.22 8.70 6.51
C ASP A 46 7.56 7.41 6.00
N ASN A 47 7.34 6.47 6.91
CA ASN A 47 6.74 5.17 6.61
C ASN A 47 5.36 5.32 5.94
N TYR A 48 4.59 6.36 6.27
CA TYR A 48 3.27 6.58 5.67
C TYR A 48 3.39 6.95 4.19
N GLU A 49 4.24 7.92 3.86
CA GLU A 49 4.44 8.38 2.48
C GLU A 49 5.12 7.31 1.64
N ALA A 50 6.05 6.53 2.20
CA ALA A 50 6.62 5.37 1.52
C ALA A 50 5.54 4.36 1.11
N ILE A 51 4.72 3.92 2.06
CA ILE A 51 3.64 2.95 1.81
C ILE A 51 2.63 3.53 0.82
N ARG A 52 2.25 4.81 0.99
CA ARG A 52 1.31 5.48 0.10
C ARG A 52 1.82 5.53 -1.34
N GLY A 53 3.08 5.91 -1.57
CA GLY A 53 3.68 5.92 -2.89
C GLY A 53 3.64 4.54 -3.55
N TRP A 54 3.97 3.49 -2.79
CA TRP A 54 3.86 2.11 -3.27
C TRP A 54 2.42 1.73 -3.62
N VAL A 55 1.43 2.06 -2.76
CA VAL A 55 0.00 1.79 -3.04
C VAL A 55 -0.47 2.55 -4.28
N GLU A 56 -0.09 3.80 -4.46
CA GLU A 56 -0.45 4.60 -5.64
C GLU A 56 0.10 3.98 -6.93
N GLN A 57 1.37 3.58 -6.93
CA GLN A 57 1.97 2.83 -8.05
C GLN A 57 1.22 1.52 -8.29
N LEU A 58 0.92 0.77 -7.22
CA LEU A 58 0.20 -0.48 -7.30
C LEU A 58 -1.18 -0.30 -7.95
N MET A 59 -1.94 0.73 -7.57
CA MET A 59 -3.26 1.05 -8.14
C MET A 59 -3.22 1.42 -9.63
N GLN A 60 -2.10 1.96 -10.11
CA GLN A 60 -1.92 2.29 -11.53
C GLN A 60 -1.58 1.07 -12.39
N GLN A 61 -1.11 -0.03 -11.79
CA GLN A 61 -0.76 -1.23 -12.53
C GLN A 61 -2.00 -1.92 -13.11
N PRO A 62 -2.01 -2.23 -14.42
CA PRO A 62 -3.12 -2.94 -15.05
C PRO A 62 -3.27 -4.37 -14.49
N ARG A 63 -4.50 -4.73 -14.10
CA ARG A 63 -4.89 -6.10 -13.73
C ARG A 63 -6.28 -6.45 -14.30
N PRO A 64 -6.45 -7.61 -14.96
CA PRO A 64 -7.71 -7.97 -15.63
C PRO A 64 -8.92 -8.16 -14.69
N ALA A 65 -8.71 -8.54 -13.42
CA ALA A 65 -9.77 -9.00 -12.51
C ALA A 65 -10.03 -8.10 -11.30
N GLY A 66 -9.55 -6.85 -11.30
CA GLY A 66 -9.50 -6.03 -10.09
C GLY A 66 -8.48 -6.56 -9.06
N ARG A 67 -8.20 -5.78 -8.01
CA ARG A 67 -7.29 -6.19 -6.94
C ARG A 67 -8.02 -6.10 -5.61
N THR A 68 -8.02 -7.18 -4.83
CA THR A 68 -8.64 -7.20 -3.51
C THR A 68 -7.69 -6.66 -2.44
N LEU A 69 -8.22 -6.22 -1.28
CA LEU A 69 -7.40 -5.92 -0.11
C LEU A 69 -6.50 -7.10 0.32
N GLY A 70 -7.00 -8.34 0.20
CA GLY A 70 -6.22 -9.53 0.54
C GLY A 70 -5.00 -9.73 -0.35
N ASP A 71 -5.12 -9.39 -1.64
CA ASP A 71 -3.98 -9.44 -2.57
C ASP A 71 -2.98 -8.33 -2.28
N VAL A 72 -3.45 -7.12 -1.98
CA VAL A 72 -2.57 -6.01 -1.57
C VAL A 72 -1.79 -6.39 -0.33
N ARG A 73 -2.45 -7.00 0.67
CA ARG A 73 -1.82 -7.48 1.90
C ARG A 73 -0.66 -8.42 1.61
N ARG A 74 -0.91 -9.46 0.81
CA ARG A 74 0.07 -10.50 0.47
C ARG A 74 1.28 -9.90 -0.27
N MET A 75 1.02 -9.00 -1.21
CA MET A 75 2.09 -8.28 -1.93
C MET A 75 2.87 -7.32 -1.02
N PHE A 76 2.23 -6.81 0.04
CA PHE A 76 2.89 -5.94 1.01
C PHE A 76 3.75 -6.74 2.00
N GLU A 77 3.37 -7.97 2.36
CA GLU A 77 4.18 -8.86 3.21
C GLU A 77 5.57 -9.08 2.60
N GLU A 78 5.66 -9.22 1.27
CA GLU A 78 6.92 -9.33 0.52
C GLU A 78 7.81 -8.07 0.57
N ARG A 79 7.25 -6.95 1.05
CA ARG A 79 7.94 -5.66 1.16
C ARG A 79 8.36 -5.33 2.59
N LEU A 80 7.98 -6.12 3.58
CA LEU A 80 8.37 -5.86 4.96
C LEU A 80 9.80 -6.35 5.22
N PRO A 81 10.58 -5.66 6.09
CA PRO A 81 11.81 -6.21 6.62
C PRO A 81 11.48 -7.47 7.46
N ILE A 82 12.26 -8.54 7.25
CA ILE A 82 12.14 -9.83 7.95
C ILE A 82 12.65 -9.70 9.39
#